data_AF-I3W0I3-F1
#
_entry.id   AF-I3W0I3-F1
#
_cell.length_a   1.000
_cell.length_b   1.000
_cell.length_c   1.000
_cell.angle_alpha   90.00
_cell.angle_beta   90.00
_cell.angle_gamma   90.00
#
_symmetry.space_group_name_H-M   'P 1'
#
loop_
_entity.id
_entity.type
_entity.pdbx_description
1 polymer ?
#
loop_
_entity_poly.entity_id
_entity_poly.type
_entity_poly.pdbx_seq_one_letter_code
_entity_poly.pdbx_strand_id
1 'polypeptide(L)' 'MERVFRSLKTEWISTLGYMTAQEAQRDISHYLMHRYNWIRPHQFNDGLSPGQYEKNLNVMSGIS' A
#
# COMPACT_ATOMS: atom_id res chain seq x y z
N MET A 1 -0.81 6.85 -12.92
CA MET A 1 -0.59 5.69 -12.04
C MET A 1 -0.07 6.18 -10.70
N GLU A 2 -0.61 5.63 -9.61
CA GLU A 2 -0.04 5.84 -8.29
C GLU A 2 1.27 5.07 -8.14
N ARG A 3 2.23 5.64 -7.41
CA ARG A 3 3.60 5.09 -7.33
C ARG A 3 3.93 4.73 -5.90
N VAL A 4 3.92 3.43 -5.59
CA VAL A 4 4.23 2.85 -4.27
C VAL A 4 5.44 3.53 -3.62
N PHE A 5 6.57 3.58 -4.31
CA PHE A 5 7.81 4.13 -3.76
C PHE A 5 7.76 5.64 -3.52
N ARG A 6 6.96 6.38 -4.28
CA ARG A 6 6.79 7.82 -4.04
C ARG A 6 6.02 8.04 -2.75
N SER A 7 4.83 7.43 -2.63
CA SER A 7 3.99 7.58 -1.45
C SER A 7 4.68 7.08 -0.19
N LEU A 8 5.37 5.93 -0.25
CA LEU A 8 6.17 5.42 0.86
C LEU A 8 7.18 6.45 1.37
N LYS A 9 7.94 7.07 0.47
CA LYS A 9 8.97 8.06 0.82
C LYS A 9 8.42 9.37 1.36
N THR A 10 7.26 9.82 0.87
CA THR A 10 6.71 11.15 1.21
C THR A 10 5.69 11.13 2.34
N GLU A 11 5.01 10.00 2.57
CA GLU A 11 3.89 9.91 3.50
C GLU A 11 4.22 9.07 4.76
N TRP A 12 5.21 8.18 4.70
CA TRP A 12 5.43 7.18 5.76
C TRP A 12 6.85 7.16 6.31
N ILE A 13 7.86 7.11 5.44
CA ILE A 13 9.26 7.07 5.89
C ILE A 13 9.62 8.38 6.59
N SER A 14 10.12 8.27 7.82
CA SER A 14 10.68 9.40 8.57
C SER A 14 11.84 10.05 7.80
N THR A 15 11.91 11.38 7.82
CA THR A 15 13.04 12.12 7.24
C THR A 15 14.37 11.81 7.92
N LEU A 16 14.34 11.30 9.16
CA LEU A 16 15.52 10.85 9.90
C LEU A 16 16.02 9.46 9.44
N GLY A 17 15.23 8.75 8.63
CA GLY A 17 15.52 7.39 8.19
C GLY A 17 15.35 6.33 9.28
N TYR A 18 15.89 5.14 9.02
CA TYR A 18 15.87 4.00 9.93
C TYR A 18 17.28 3.73 10.46
N MET A 19 17.40 3.36 11.73
CA MET A 19 18.70 3.06 12.34
C MET A 19 19.19 1.65 12.03
N THR A 20 18.25 0.74 11.74
CA THR A 20 18.56 -0.66 11.40
C THR A 20 17.71 -1.16 10.24
N ALA A 21 18.20 -2.18 9.54
CA ALA A 21 17.45 -2.84 8.49
C ALA A 21 16.18 -3.53 9.04
N GLN A 22 16.23 -4.04 10.27
CA GLN A 22 15.10 -4.69 10.93
C GLN A 22 13.96 -3.71 11.22
N GLU A 23 14.29 -2.49 11.67
CA GLU A 23 13.33 -1.41 11.85
C GLU A 23 12.68 -1.04 10.51
N ALA A 24 13.49 -0.81 9.48
CA ALA A 24 13.01 -0.51 8.14
C ALA A 24 12.09 -1.62 7.61
N GLN A 25 12.49 -2.88 7.77
CA GLN A 25 11.71 -4.03 7.32
C GLN A 25 10.36 -4.08 8.02
N ARG A 26 10.31 -3.92 9.34
CA ARG A 26 9.07 -3.94 10.11
C ARG A 26 8.13 -2.80 9.68
N ASP A 27 8.65 -1.58 9.60
CA ASP A 27 7.84 -0.40 9.32
C ASP A 27 7.33 -0.37 7.86
N ILE A 28 8.19 -0.68 6.89
CA ILE A 28 7.80 -0.77 5.48
C ILE A 28 6.81 -1.92 5.26
N SER A 29 7.02 -3.06 5.91
CA SER A 29 6.06 -4.19 5.83
C SER A 29 4.70 -3.78 6.38
N HIS A 30 4.68 -3.07 7.51
CA HIS A 30 3.45 -2.56 8.10
C HIS A 30 2.74 -1.56 7.19
N TYR A 31 3.48 -0.62 6.58
CA TYR A 31 2.94 0.31 5.59
C TYR A 31 2.26 -0.42 4.44
N LEU A 32 2.95 -1.39 3.82
CA LEU A 32 2.42 -2.12 2.68
C LEU A 32 1.19 -2.96 3.05
N MET A 33 1.31 -3.75 4.12
CA MET A 33 0.30 -4.74 4.51
C MET A 33 -0.94 -4.16 5.16
N HIS A 34 -0.86 -3.00 5.82
CA HIS A 34 -2.01 -2.44 6.53
C HIS A 34 -2.50 -1.14 5.94
N ARG A 35 -1.60 -0.27 5.46
CA ARG A 35 -2.00 1.05 4.95
C ARG A 35 -2.18 1.06 3.45
N TYR A 36 -1.13 0.76 2.68
CA TYR A 36 -1.13 0.87 1.23
C TYR A 36 -2.16 -0.07 0.60
N ASN A 37 -2.13 -1.37 0.93
CA ASN A 37 -2.98 -2.35 0.26
C ASN A 37 -4.46 -2.26 0.65
N TRP A 38 -4.81 -1.78 1.85
CA TRP A 38 -6.20 -1.87 2.35
C TRP A 38 -6.88 -0.54 2.60
N ILE A 39 -6.14 0.54 2.87
CA ILE A 39 -6.73 1.80 3.33
C ILE A 39 -6.49 2.94 2.35
N ARG A 40 -5.34 2.96 1.69
CA ARG A 40 -4.97 4.06 0.81
C ARG A 40 -5.91 4.10 -0.40
N PRO A 41 -6.56 5.25 -0.71
CA PRO A 41 -7.40 5.37 -1.89
C PRO A 41 -6.54 5.52 -3.14
N HIS A 42 -6.93 4.88 -4.24
CA HIS A 42 -6.20 4.96 -5.51
C HIS A 42 -7.05 5.53 -6.64
N GLN A 43 -6.57 6.60 -7.29
CA GLN A 43 -7.34 7.27 -8.36
C GLN A 43 -7.66 6.36 -9.55
N PHE A 44 -6.77 5.41 -9.86
CA PHE A 44 -6.96 4.45 -10.95
C PHE A 44 -7.92 3.30 -10.59
N ASN A 45 -8.22 3.14 -9.31
CA ASN A 45 -9.10 2.10 -8.78
C ASN A 45 -10.41 2.73 -8.27
N ASP A 46 -10.84 3.85 -8.87
CA ASP A 46 -12.03 4.61 -8.47
C ASP A 46 -12.04 5.03 -6.99
N GLY A 47 -10.86 5.31 -6.45
CA GLY A 47 -10.67 5.68 -5.04
C GLY A 47 -10.61 4.49 -4.08
N LEU A 48 -10.74 3.25 -4.56
CA LEU A 48 -10.58 2.05 -3.75
C LEU A 48 -9.11 1.75 -3.47
N SER A 49 -8.85 1.05 -2.36
CA SER A 49 -7.51 0.50 -2.12
C SER A 49 -7.22 -0.70 -3.02
N PRO A 50 -5.94 -1.05 -3.25
CA PRO A 50 -5.57 -2.17 -4.11
C PRO A 50 -6.29 -3.47 -3.75
N GLY A 51 -6.27 -3.86 -2.48
CA GLY A 51 -6.91 -5.10 -2.02
C GLY A 51 -8.44 -5.06 -2.10
N GLN A 52 -9.06 -3.88 -2.01
CA GLN A 52 -10.50 -3.74 -2.26
C GLN A 52 -10.83 -3.89 -3.75
N TYR A 53 -10.03 -3.24 -4.61
CA TYR A 53 -10.21 -3.31 -6.05
C TYR A 53 -10.03 -4.73 -6.58
N GLU A 54 -8.97 -5.43 -6.16
CA GLU A 54 -8.74 -6.84 -6.52
C GLU A 54 -9.87 -7.76 -6.06
N LYS A 55 -10.40 -7.57 -4.84
CA LYS A 55 -11.56 -8.34 -4.38
C LYS A 55 -12.78 -8.13 -5.29
N ASN A 56 -13.05 -6.90 -5.70
CA ASN A 56 -14.15 -6.60 -6.61
C ASN A 56 -13.94 -7.26 -7.97
N LEU A 57 -12.70 -7.23 -8.48
CA LEU A 57 -12.35 -7.91 -9.73
C LEU A 57 -12.54 -9.42 -9.63
N ASN A 58 -12.11 -10.06 -8.54
CA ASN A 58 -12.26 -11.51 -8.35
C ASN A 58 -13.74 -11.94 -8.29
N VAL A 59 -14.57 -11.13 -7.62
CA VAL A 59 -16.03 -11.33 -7.60
C VAL A 59 -16.61 -11.22 -9.01
N MET A 60 -16.17 -10.23 -9.79
CA MET A 60 -16.62 -10.06 -11.17
C MET A 60 -16.13 -11.17 -12.11
N SER A 61 -14.94 -11.71 -11.87
CA SER A 61 -14.36 -12.79 -12.69
C SER A 61 -14.85 -14.19 -12.29
N GLY A 62 -15.58 -14.34 -11.18
CA GLY A 62 -16.04 -15.63 -10.67
C GLY A 62 -14.92 -16.55 -10.17
N ILE A 63 -13.73 -16.00 -9.90
CA ILE A 63 -12.57 -16.75 -9.40
C ILE A 63 -12.65 -16.73 -7.86
N SER A 64 -12.84 -17.90 -7.26
CA SER A 64 -12.92 -18.11 -5.80
C SER A 64 -11.65 -18.74 -5.25
#